data_AF-A0A557RE66-F1
#
_entry.id   AF-A0A557RE66-F1
#
_cell.length_a   1.000
_cell.length_b   1.000
_cell.length_c   1.000
_cell.angle_alpha   90.00
_cell.angle_beta   90.00
_cell.angle_gamma   90.00
#
_symmetry.space_group_name_H-M   'P 1'
#
loop_
_entity.id
_entity.type
_entity.pdbx_description
1 polymer ?
#
loop_
_entity_poly.entity_id
_entity_poly.type
_entity_poly.pdbx_seq_one_letter_code
_entity_poly.pdbx_strand_id
1 'polypeptide(L)' 'MTEERFLTDIEVANRYSVSRITPWVWARRDCFPKPVRISSGTTRWRLSELEAYEEDLPGAD' A
#
# COMPACT_ATOMS: atom_id res chain seq x y z
N MET A 1 -20.40 -3.65 -8.52
CA MET A 1 -19.11 -3.93 -9.17
C MET A 1 -18.08 -3.11 -8.42
N THR A 2 -17.18 -3.73 -7.69
CA THR A 2 -16.11 -2.99 -7.01
C THR A 2 -14.85 -3.25 -7.81
N GLU A 3 -14.41 -2.27 -8.58
CA GLU A 3 -13.14 -2.34 -9.31
C GLU A 3 -12.00 -2.21 -8.31
N GLU A 4 -11.32 -3.32 -8.01
CA GLU A 4 -10.10 -3.33 -7.20
C GLU A 4 -9.04 -2.48 -7.92
N ARG A 5 -8.57 -1.41 -7.26
CA ARG A 5 -7.53 -0.54 -7.79
C ARG A 5 -6.17 -0.96 -7.29
N PHE A 6 -5.19 -0.94 -8.20
CA PHE A 6 -3.81 -1.30 -7.90
C PHE A 6 -2.89 -0.08 -7.98
N LEU A 7 -2.44 0.38 -6.82
CA LEU A 7 -1.56 1.55 -6.71
C LEU A 7 -0.10 1.17 -6.97
N THR A 8 0.60 2.05 -7.69
CA THR A 8 2.08 2.00 -7.75
C THR A 8 2.69 2.33 -6.38
N ASP A 9 3.95 1.94 -6.18
CA ASP A 9 4.74 2.44 -5.04
C ASP A 9 4.77 3.99 -4.96
N ILE A 10 4.69 4.70 -6.10
CA ILE A 10 4.68 6.17 -6.17
C ILE A 10 3.36 6.70 -5.63
N GLU A 11 2.24 6.12 -6.05
CA GLU A 11 0.92 6.54 -5.56
C GLU A 11 0.74 6.22 -4.09
N VAL A 12 1.21 5.06 -3.63
CA VAL A 12 1.23 4.73 -2.19
C VAL A 12 2.08 5.75 -1.44
N ALA A 13 3.29 6.04 -1.92
CA ALA A 13 4.17 7.02 -1.29
C ALA A 13 3.54 8.42 -1.22
N ASN A 14 2.88 8.86 -2.29
CA ASN A 14 2.14 10.13 -2.30
C ASN A 14 0.97 10.14 -1.31
N ARG A 15 0.22 9.03 -1.18
CA ARG A 15 -0.92 8.92 -0.25
C ARG A 15 -0.51 9.18 1.19
N TYR A 16 0.61 8.60 1.63
CA TYR A 16 1.13 8.80 2.99
C TYR A 16 2.14 9.94 3.09
N SER A 17 2.33 10.71 2.01
CA SER A 17 3.32 11.79 1.92
C SER A 17 4.74 11.36 2.36
N VAL A 18 5.16 10.17 1.96
CA VAL A 18 6.46 9.56 2.26
C VAL A 18 7.31 9.37 1.00
N SER A 19 8.56 8.97 1.18
CA SER A 19 9.43 8.60 0.06
C SER A 19 9.02 7.25 -0.56
N ARG A 20 9.26 7.08 -1.87
CA ARG A 20 8.99 5.84 -2.64
C ARG A 20 9.52 4.54 -1.99
N ILE A 21 10.64 4.62 -1.27
CA ILE A 21 11.27 3.48 -0.59
C ILE A 21 10.52 3.07 0.68
N THR A 22 9.88 4.02 1.36
CA THR A 22 9.20 3.81 2.64
C THR A 22 8.14 2.70 2.60
N PRO A 23 7.18 2.65 1.65
CA PRO A 23 6.20 1.57 1.60
C PRO A 23 6.82 0.18 1.40
N TRP A 24 7.97 0.09 0.70
CA TRP A 24 8.72 -1.16 0.61
C TRP A 24 9.35 -1.57 1.93
N VAL A 25 9.88 -0.61 2.70
CA VAL A 25 10.45 -0.86 4.03
C VAL A 25 9.36 -1.32 4.98
N TRP A 26 8.20 -0.67 4.99
CA TRP A 26 7.08 -1.06 5.85
C TRP A 26 6.54 -2.44 5.48
N ALA A 27 6.37 -2.72 4.17
CA ALA A 27 5.97 -4.04 3.71
C ALA A 27 6.95 -5.16 4.11
N ARG A 28 8.27 -4.86 4.16
CA ARG A 28 9.30 -5.78 4.66
C ARG A 28 9.27 -5.98 6.18
N ARG A 29 8.74 -5.01 6.91
CA ARG A 29 8.61 -5.05 8.37
C ARG A 29 7.25 -5.60 8.82
N ASP A 30 6.41 -6.07 7.89
CA ASP A 30 5.04 -6.53 8.14
C ASP A 30 4.15 -5.49 8.86
N CYS A 31 4.49 -4.19 8.82
CA CYS A 31 3.69 -3.11 9.41
C CYS A 31 2.77 -2.44 8.38
N PHE A 32 2.66 -2.98 7.18
CA PHE A 32 1.95 -2.35 6.06
C PHE A 32 1.53 -3.43 5.07
N PRO A 33 0.45 -3.22 4.29
CA PRO A 33 -0.05 -4.22 3.35
C PRO A 33 1.01 -4.72 2.38
N LYS A 34 0.98 -6.02 2.13
CA LYS A 34 1.97 -6.70 1.30
C LYS A 34 1.73 -6.36 -0.17
N PRO A 35 2.79 -6.03 -0.92
CA PRO A 35 2.66 -5.75 -2.33
C PRO A 35 2.33 -7.04 -3.09
N VAL A 36 1.31 -6.99 -3.94
CA VAL A 36 0.86 -8.10 -4.77
C VAL A 36 1.53 -8.06 -6.14
N ARG A 37 2.04 -9.20 -6.59
CA ARG A 37 2.63 -9.33 -7.92
C ARG A 37 1.52 -9.54 -8.96
N ILE A 38 1.30 -8.54 -9.80
CA ILE A 38 0.27 -8.57 -10.85
C ILE A 38 0.79 -9.27 -12.11
N SER A 39 2.05 -9.04 -12.47
CA SER A 39 2.70 -9.58 -13.67
C SER A 39 4.19 -9.86 -13.44
N SER A 40 4.86 -10.44 -14.44
CA SER A 40 6.32 -10.64 -14.43
C SER A 40 7.07 -9.32 -14.35
N GLY A 41 7.40 -8.89 -13.12
CA GLY A 41 8.16 -7.67 -12.83
C GLY A 41 7.31 -6.48 -12.37
N THR A 42 5.99 -6.62 -12.21
CA THR A 42 5.13 -5.54 -11.71
C THR A 42 4.49 -5.95 -10.40
N THR A 43 4.90 -5.29 -9.33
CA THR A 43 4.29 -5.42 -8.00
C THR A 43 3.52 -4.14 -7.68
N ARG A 44 2.32 -4.29 -7.12
CA ARG A 44 1.39 -3.19 -6.81
C ARG A 44 0.78 -3.40 -5.44
N TRP A 45 0.19 -2.36 -4.86
CA TRP A 45 -0.61 -2.46 -3.65
C TRP A 45 -2.08 -2.41 -3.99
N ARG A 46 -2.89 -3.23 -3.31
CA ARG A 46 -4.35 -3.16 -3.43
C ARG A 46 -4.84 -1.95 -2.65
N LEU A 47 -5.66 -1.14 -3.29
CA LEU A 47 -6.28 0.00 -2.63
C LEU A 47 -7.12 -0.46 -1.44
N SER A 48 -7.88 -1.54 -1.58
CA SER A 48 -8.73 -2.07 -0.51
C SER A 48 -7.94 -2.48 0.74
N GLU A 49 -6.73 -3.02 0.56
CA GLU A 49 -5.85 -3.39 1.69
C GLU A 49 -5.23 -2.16 2.37
N LEU A 50 -4.93 -1.11 1.60
CA LEU A 50 -4.42 0.15 2.14
C LEU A 50 -5.50 0.85 2.97
N GLU A 51 -6.73 0.89 2.46
CA GLU A 51 -7.88 1.43 3.18
C GLU A 51 -8.16 0.65 4.46
N ALA A 52 -8.16 -0.69 4.40
CA ALA A 52 -8.32 -1.53 5.59
C ALA A 52 -7.21 -1.31 6.63
N TYR A 53 -5.97 -1.10 6.19
CA TYR A 53 -4.86 -0.76 7.07
C TYR A 53 -5.01 0.64 7.71
N GLU A 54 -5.51 1.63 6.95
CA GLU A 54 -5.82 2.96 7.47
C GLU A 54 -6.95 2.94 8.50
N GLU A 55 -7.94 2.06 8.33
CA GLU A 55 -9.04 1.86 9.28
C GLU A 55 -8.58 1.12 10.56
N ASP A 56 -7.62 0.20 10.45
CA ASP A 56 -7.04 -0.55 11.57
C ASP A 56 -6.03 0.29 12.38
N LEU A 57 -5.35 1.25 11.71
CA LEU A 57 -4.44 2.18 12.37
C LEU A 57 -5.19 2.87 13.52
N PRO A 58 -4.79 2.65 14.79
CA PRO A 58 -5.44 3.28 15.92
C PRO A 58 -5.28 4.78 15.77
N GLY A 59 -6.40 5.45 15.47
CA GLY A 59 -6.45 6.85 15.10
C GLY A 59 -5.65 7.69 16.08
N ALA A 60 -4.72 8.46 15.53
CA ALA A 60 -4.28 9.70 16.14
C ALA A 60 -5.51 10.61 16.27
N ASP A 61 -6.13 10.58 17.45
CA ASP A 61 -7.02 11.64 17.94
C ASP A 61 -6.19 12.93 18.16
#